data_AF-A0A9X0DB23-F1
#
_entry.id   AF-A0A9X0DB23-F1
#
_cell.length_a   1.000
_cell.length_b   1.000
_cell.length_c   1.000
_cell.angle_alpha   90.00
_cell.angle_beta   90.00
_cell.angle_gamma   90.00
#
_symmetry.space_group_name_H-M   'P 1'
#
loop_
_entity.id
_entity.type
_entity.pdbx_description
1 polymer ?
#
loop_
_entity_poly.entity_id
_entity_poly.type
_entity_poly.pdbx_seq_one_letter_code
_entity_poly.pdbx_strand_id
1 'polypeptide(L)'
;MAQVYVKVKLQNRVLKLRPATVTVANLAMIFKLEVNQGIYILSEEEGEIILPSDSGAFLVEDFAKTYVVNGEPAVSSSTSTQPTSTTSLGFPLSYPARTNTNPPPGQLLPERPKFTVKTSQGWKKSLVVVEITSSGHVYDKYQVHLALKEENASVNSVEEMLKQQLGFDVCVLDSKQLPIISSETTKGSQFWRGSRKILVAKKCQMSYLRRGKGQKRKSRTEDILDQLKKMVSSEPEEEEDFTEAPFPALKQSKLQVASRGGVSTQPNTEEEATKIVQSIFKCSICLSQVNLPAAVCASCYAVIGCVPCVEQWNESSTSDSKCPLCRTTTDYALIPMVREIANILGQSIPRSDRAVEIEGSDTDTIPYGRADEEYQLEEDFDLGPML
;
A
#
# COMPACT_ATOMS: atom_id res chain seq x y z
N MET A 1 -21.28 21.31 -11.80
CA MET A 1 -21.45 19.84 -11.84
C MET A 1 -20.65 19.26 -10.69
N ALA A 2 -21.27 18.49 -9.79
CA ALA A 2 -20.55 17.82 -8.71
C ALA A 2 -19.55 16.81 -9.31
N GLN A 3 -18.30 16.83 -8.86
CA GLN A 3 -17.33 15.82 -9.28
C GLN A 3 -17.69 14.48 -8.61
N VAL A 4 -18.00 13.48 -9.44
CA VAL A 4 -18.35 12.13 -8.99
C VAL A 4 -17.08 11.31 -8.82
N TYR A 5 -16.97 10.57 -7.73
CA TYR A 5 -15.81 9.74 -7.39
C TYR A 5 -16.23 8.35 -6.92
N VAL A 6 -15.45 7.34 -7.29
CA VAL A 6 -15.54 5.96 -6.80
C VAL A 6 -14.56 5.78 -5.65
N LYS A 7 -15.00 5.19 -4.53
CA LYS A 7 -14.10 4.76 -3.46
C LYS A 7 -13.57 3.36 -3.77
N VAL A 8 -12.27 3.23 -3.97
CA VAL A 8 -11.59 1.93 -4.12
C VAL A 8 -10.69 1.65 -2.94
N LYS A 9 -10.61 0.38 -2.53
CA LYS A 9 -9.90 -0.07 -1.34
C LYS A 9 -9.05 -1.29 -1.64
N LEU A 10 -7.78 -1.27 -1.27
CA LEU A 10 -6.96 -2.48 -1.20
C LEU A 10 -6.27 -2.51 0.15
N GLN A 11 -6.44 -3.63 0.88
CA GLN A 11 -5.96 -3.80 2.25
C GLN A 11 -6.48 -2.67 3.15
N ASN A 12 -5.60 -1.73 3.50
CA ASN A 12 -5.87 -0.61 4.40
C ASN A 12 -5.80 0.76 3.72
N ARG A 13 -5.66 0.78 2.40
CA ARG A 13 -5.59 2.02 1.62
C ARG A 13 -6.93 2.20 0.92
N VAL A 14 -7.60 3.31 1.22
CA VAL A 14 -8.82 3.74 0.53
C VAL A 14 -8.46 4.96 -0.31
N LEU A 15 -8.82 4.94 -1.59
CA LEU A 15 -8.58 6.01 -2.55
C LEU A 15 -9.90 6.41 -3.21
N LYS A 16 -10.04 7.70 -3.52
CA LYS A 16 -11.15 8.21 -4.33
C LYS A 16 -10.64 8.44 -5.74
N LEU A 17 -11.16 7.69 -6.70
CA LEU A 17 -10.79 7.78 -8.11
C LEU A 17 -11.95 8.32 -8.93
N ARG A 18 -11.67 8.98 -10.05
CA ARG A 18 -12.72 9.31 -11.02
C ARG A 18 -13.19 8.00 -11.69
N PRO A 19 -14.48 7.84 -12.01
CA PRO A 19 -14.98 6.62 -12.63
C PRO A 19 -14.19 6.19 -13.87
N ALA A 20 -13.90 7.14 -14.77
CA ALA A 20 -13.11 6.91 -15.99
C ALA A 20 -11.66 6.45 -15.74
N THR A 21 -11.15 6.60 -14.51
CA THR A 21 -9.78 6.18 -14.13
C THR A 21 -9.74 4.82 -13.44
N VAL A 22 -10.89 4.21 -13.17
CA VAL A 22 -10.97 2.86 -12.58
C VAL A 22 -10.77 1.81 -13.68
N THR A 23 -9.51 1.59 -14.02
CA THR A 23 -9.08 0.62 -15.04
C THR A 23 -8.07 -0.36 -14.46
N VAL A 24 -7.96 -1.55 -15.06
CA VAL A 24 -6.99 -2.60 -14.67
C VAL A 24 -5.57 -2.03 -14.60
N ALA A 25 -5.14 -1.29 -15.61
CA ALA A 25 -3.80 -0.70 -15.67
C ALA A 25 -3.54 0.29 -14.53
N ASN A 26 -4.49 1.18 -14.25
CA ASN A 26 -4.35 2.17 -13.18
C ASN A 26 -4.36 1.50 -11.81
N LEU A 27 -5.28 0.56 -11.58
CA LEU A 27 -5.34 -0.17 -10.31
C LEU A 27 -4.07 -1.01 -10.10
N ALA A 28 -3.58 -1.70 -11.13
CA ALA A 28 -2.32 -2.43 -11.09
C ALA A 28 -1.16 -1.54 -10.69
N MET A 29 -1.05 -0.36 -11.31
CA MET A 29 0.02 0.59 -11.04
C MET A 29 -0.07 1.16 -9.61
N ILE A 30 -1.25 1.64 -9.20
CA ILE A 30 -1.49 2.26 -7.89
C ILE A 30 -1.24 1.26 -6.76
N PHE A 31 -1.67 0.01 -6.96
CA PHE A 31 -1.64 -1.02 -5.94
C PHE A 31 -0.50 -2.03 -6.09
N LYS A 32 0.35 -1.88 -7.10
CA LYS A 32 1.46 -2.79 -7.45
C LYS A 32 0.98 -4.23 -7.65
N LEU A 33 -0.06 -4.40 -8.45
CA LEU A 33 -0.61 -5.70 -8.83
C LEU A 33 -0.06 -6.14 -10.19
N GLU A 34 -0.01 -7.45 -10.42
CA GLU A 34 0.35 -8.05 -11.69
C GLU A 34 -0.84 -7.98 -12.65
N VAL A 35 -0.68 -7.28 -13.77
CA VAL A 35 -1.75 -7.04 -14.76
C VAL A 35 -2.29 -8.36 -15.35
N ASN A 36 -1.42 -9.36 -15.50
CA ASN A 36 -1.74 -10.63 -16.17
C ASN A 36 -2.46 -11.64 -15.27
N GLN A 37 -2.59 -11.37 -13.98
CA GLN A 37 -3.13 -12.35 -13.00
C GLN A 37 -4.60 -12.09 -12.62
N GLY A 38 -5.32 -11.31 -13.44
CA GLY A 38 -6.75 -11.07 -13.28
C GLY A 38 -7.05 -10.14 -12.10
N ILE A 39 -7.15 -8.85 -12.39
CA ILE A 39 -7.59 -7.84 -11.41
C ILE A 39 -9.10 -7.71 -11.50
N TYR A 40 -9.77 -7.78 -10.36
CA TYR A 40 -11.21 -7.55 -10.24
C TYR A 40 -11.53 -6.66 -9.03
N ILE A 41 -12.73 -6.08 -9.01
CA ILE A 41 -13.22 -5.31 -7.86
C ILE A 41 -14.46 -5.96 -7.28
N LEU A 42 -14.66 -5.80 -5.98
CA LEU A 42 -15.79 -6.38 -5.25
C LEU A 42 -16.50 -5.28 -4.45
N SER A 43 -17.81 -5.12 -4.59
CA SER A 43 -18.55 -4.18 -3.74
C SER A 43 -18.49 -4.66 -2.29
N GLU A 44 -18.00 -3.83 -1.37
CA GLU A 44 -17.91 -4.17 0.06
C GLU A 44 -19.31 -4.34 0.68
N GLU A 45 -20.30 -3.61 0.16
CA GLU A 45 -21.68 -3.60 0.64
C GLU A 45 -22.49 -4.81 0.13
N GLU A 46 -22.42 -5.11 -1.17
CA GLU A 46 -23.26 -6.14 -1.80
C GLU A 46 -22.54 -7.46 -2.03
N GLY A 47 -21.21 -7.47 -1.95
CA GLY A 47 -20.40 -8.65 -2.27
C GLY A 47 -20.36 -9.00 -3.76
N GLU A 48 -20.89 -8.13 -4.62
CA GLU A 48 -20.89 -8.34 -6.07
C GLU A 48 -19.47 -8.22 -6.64
N ILE A 49 -19.08 -9.21 -7.46
CA ILE A 49 -17.81 -9.22 -8.17
C ILE A 49 -18.02 -8.54 -9.52
N ILE A 50 -17.25 -7.47 -9.77
CA ILE A 50 -17.24 -6.75 -11.04
C ILE A 50 -15.92 -7.08 -11.74
N LEU A 51 -16.05 -7.72 -12.90
CA LEU A 51 -14.93 -8.02 -13.79
C LEU A 51 -14.67 -6.84 -14.74
N PRO A 52 -13.42 -6.61 -15.15
CA PRO A 52 -13.14 -5.57 -16.14
C PRO A 52 -13.73 -5.97 -17.50
N SER A 53 -14.15 -4.97 -18.27
CA SER A 53 -14.50 -5.14 -19.69
C SER A 53 -13.27 -5.49 -20.54
N ASP A 54 -13.48 -5.85 -21.81
CA ASP A 54 -12.40 -6.12 -22.78
C ASP A 54 -11.42 -4.93 -22.93
N SER A 55 -11.89 -3.71 -22.66
CA SER A 55 -11.06 -2.49 -22.65
C SER A 55 -10.20 -2.33 -21.39
N GLY A 56 -10.39 -3.17 -20.37
CA GLY A 56 -9.78 -3.05 -19.05
C GLY A 56 -10.45 -2.04 -18.12
N ALA A 57 -11.60 -1.45 -18.50
CA ALA A 57 -12.38 -0.56 -17.66
C ALA A 57 -13.40 -1.31 -16.78
N PHE A 58 -13.61 -0.85 -15.56
CA PHE A 58 -14.65 -1.35 -14.66
C PHE A 58 -15.93 -0.50 -14.79
N LEU A 59 -17.06 -1.16 -15.00
CA LEU A 59 -18.37 -0.51 -15.00
C LEU A 59 -18.85 -0.39 -13.55
N VAL A 60 -18.69 0.81 -12.98
CA VAL A 60 -19.13 1.14 -11.63
C VAL A 60 -20.36 2.02 -11.72
N GLU A 61 -21.51 1.49 -11.31
CA GLU A 61 -22.80 2.20 -11.40
C GLU A 61 -23.12 3.00 -10.13
N ASP A 62 -22.66 2.54 -8.96
CA ASP A 62 -22.96 3.17 -7.68
C ASP A 62 -21.72 3.79 -7.05
N PHE A 63 -21.67 5.12 -7.09
CA PHE A 63 -20.53 5.91 -6.59
C PHE A 63 -20.53 6.11 -5.07
N ALA A 64 -21.60 5.73 -4.37
CA ALA A 64 -21.66 5.81 -2.90
C ALA A 64 -20.89 4.66 -2.25
N LYS A 65 -20.83 3.51 -2.94
CA LYS A 65 -20.21 2.25 -2.51
C LYS A 65 -18.69 2.28 -2.47
N THR A 66 -18.13 1.36 -1.69
CA THR A 66 -16.70 1.10 -1.58
C THR A 66 -16.36 -0.21 -2.28
N TYR A 67 -15.43 -0.15 -3.24
CA TYR A 67 -15.02 -1.30 -4.02
C TYR A 67 -13.66 -1.82 -3.55
N VAL A 68 -13.62 -3.08 -3.13
CA VAL A 68 -12.39 -3.78 -2.76
C VAL A 68 -11.70 -4.30 -4.01
N VAL A 69 -10.52 -3.78 -4.30
CA VAL A 69 -9.67 -4.26 -5.39
C VAL A 69 -9.03 -5.58 -4.97
N ASN A 70 -8.99 -6.55 -5.87
CA ASN A 70 -8.32 -7.83 -5.67
C ASN A 70 -7.41 -8.12 -6.87
N GLY A 71 -6.23 -8.66 -6.60
CA GLY A 71 -5.24 -9.04 -7.60
C GLY A 71 -3.97 -9.56 -6.93
N GLU A 72 -3.16 -10.29 -7.68
CA GLU A 72 -1.87 -10.77 -7.18
C GLU A 72 -0.82 -9.64 -7.19
N PRO A 73 0.03 -9.53 -6.16
CA PRO A 73 1.07 -8.50 -6.11
C PRO A 73 2.16 -8.77 -7.15
N ALA A 74 2.60 -7.73 -7.85
CA ALA A 74 3.73 -7.82 -8.78
C ALA A 74 4.98 -8.26 -8.00
N VAL A 75 5.51 -9.45 -8.33
CA VAL A 75 6.71 -9.97 -7.69
C VAL A 75 7.90 -9.18 -8.20
N SER A 76 8.45 -8.30 -7.36
CA SER A 76 9.71 -7.62 -7.65
C SER A 76 10.81 -8.66 -7.82
N SER A 77 11.12 -8.99 -9.07
CA SER A 77 12.19 -9.92 -9.44
C SER A 77 13.53 -9.26 -9.16
N SER A 78 13.99 -9.27 -7.91
CA SER A 78 15.36 -8.89 -7.56
C SER A 78 16.28 -10.09 -7.84
N THR A 79 16.54 -10.39 -9.11
CA THR A 79 17.62 -11.29 -9.51
C THR A 79 18.95 -10.52 -9.49
N SER A 80 19.68 -10.66 -8.39
CA SER A 80 21.11 -10.37 -8.32
C SER A 80 21.87 -11.49 -9.04
N THR A 81 22.20 -11.30 -10.31
CA THR A 81 23.12 -12.15 -11.06
C THR A 81 24.55 -11.92 -10.57
N GLN A 82 25.09 -12.86 -9.80
CA GLN A 82 26.55 -12.97 -9.62
C GLN A 82 27.14 -13.71 -10.83
N PRO A 83 28.22 -13.21 -11.46
CA PRO A 83 28.93 -13.94 -12.49
C PRO A 83 29.85 -15.00 -11.88
N THR A 84 29.66 -16.26 -12.27
CA THR A 84 30.61 -17.36 -12.05
C THR A 84 31.82 -17.17 -12.96
N SER A 85 32.98 -16.86 -12.38
CA SER A 85 34.27 -16.91 -13.07
C SER A 85 34.93 -18.27 -12.88
N THR A 86 35.03 -19.03 -13.97
CA THR A 86 35.91 -20.18 -14.17
C THR A 86 37.28 -19.71 -14.64
N THR A 87 38.37 -20.05 -13.93
CA THR A 87 39.71 -20.21 -14.53
C THR A 87 40.55 -21.21 -13.74
N SER A 88 41.26 -22.05 -14.51
CA SER A 88 42.14 -23.15 -14.15
C SER A 88 43.61 -22.72 -13.96
N LEU A 89 44.49 -23.73 -13.74
CA LEU A 89 45.96 -23.75 -13.64
C LEU A 89 46.49 -23.57 -12.20
N GLY A 90 47.36 -24.39 -11.60
CA GLY A 90 48.19 -25.51 -12.07
C GLY A 90 49.43 -25.61 -11.15
N PHE A 91 50.01 -26.81 -11.07
CA PHE A 91 51.38 -27.17 -10.60
C PHE A 91 51.60 -27.75 -9.18
N PRO A 92 52.60 -28.65 -9.05
CA PRO A 92 52.52 -29.88 -8.26
C PRO A 92 53.47 -29.88 -7.06
N LEU A 93 53.24 -30.76 -6.10
CA LEU A 93 54.23 -31.11 -5.10
C LEU A 93 54.25 -32.62 -4.85
N SER A 94 55.47 -33.11 -4.80
CA SER A 94 55.87 -34.49 -5.00
C SER A 94 56.14 -35.20 -3.67
N TYR A 95 55.62 -36.43 -3.54
CA TYR A 95 56.09 -37.57 -2.71
C TYR A 95 56.12 -37.44 -1.16
N PRO A 96 56.19 -38.56 -0.38
CA PRO A 96 56.44 -39.95 -0.79
C PRO A 96 55.45 -41.02 -0.27
N ALA A 97 55.63 -42.19 -0.86
CA ALA A 97 54.96 -43.46 -0.59
C ALA A 97 55.04 -43.92 0.87
N ARG A 98 53.93 -44.51 1.34
CA ARG A 98 53.97 -45.51 2.42
C ARG A 98 53.26 -46.78 1.99
N THR A 99 54.00 -47.84 2.22
CA THR A 99 53.76 -49.26 1.99
C THR A 99 52.53 -49.79 2.74
N ASN A 100 51.75 -50.59 2.01
CA ASN A 100 51.39 -51.96 2.38
C ASN A 100 50.54 -52.15 3.66
N THR A 101 49.28 -52.52 3.50
CA THR A 101 48.70 -53.77 4.05
C THR A 101 47.22 -53.88 3.64
N ASN A 102 46.94 -54.86 2.77
CA ASN A 102 45.62 -55.47 2.66
C ASN A 102 45.26 -56.18 3.98
N PRO A 103 43.98 -56.19 4.38
CA PRO A 103 43.39 -57.32 5.08
C PRO A 103 42.48 -58.16 4.14
N PRO A 104 42.22 -59.44 4.49
CA PRO A 104 41.75 -60.48 3.57
C PRO A 104 40.24 -60.42 3.26
N PRO A 105 39.78 -61.11 2.20
CA PRO A 105 38.38 -61.22 1.85
C PRO A 105 37.71 -62.31 2.70
N GLY A 106 36.77 -61.90 3.54
CA GLY A 106 35.87 -62.82 4.22
C GLY A 106 35.46 -62.33 5.60
N GLN A 107 34.28 -61.74 5.68
CA GLN A 107 33.19 -62.15 6.58
C GLN A 107 32.13 -61.05 6.65
N LEU A 108 30.90 -61.46 6.32
CA LEU A 108 29.63 -60.92 6.79
C LEU A 108 29.43 -59.40 6.62
N LEU A 109 28.90 -59.05 5.44
CA LEU A 109 28.06 -57.86 5.30
C LEU A 109 27.03 -57.85 6.44
N PRO A 110 26.97 -56.81 7.30
CA PRO A 110 25.78 -56.59 8.08
C PRO A 110 24.67 -56.25 7.08
N GLU A 111 23.70 -57.16 6.94
CA GLU A 111 22.47 -56.89 6.22
C GLU A 111 21.91 -55.57 6.74
N ARG A 112 21.86 -54.56 5.86
CA ARG A 112 21.24 -53.28 6.15
C ARG A 112 19.84 -53.57 6.69
N PRO A 113 19.46 -53.11 7.90
CA PRO A 113 18.18 -53.46 8.48
C PRO A 113 17.07 -53.06 7.51
N LYS A 114 16.39 -54.07 6.97
CA LYS A 114 15.17 -53.88 6.18
C LYS A 114 14.14 -53.32 7.15
N PHE A 115 13.90 -52.02 7.06
CA PHE A 115 12.82 -51.36 7.81
C PHE A 115 11.51 -52.03 7.39
N THR A 116 11.02 -52.92 8.25
CA THR A 116 9.66 -53.44 8.15
C THR A 116 8.74 -52.24 8.30
N VAL A 117 8.05 -51.90 7.20
CA VAL A 117 7.08 -50.82 7.12
C VAL A 117 5.95 -51.16 8.09
N LYS A 118 6.07 -50.70 9.34
CA LYS A 118 4.98 -50.73 10.29
C LYS A 118 3.88 -49.84 9.70
N THR A 119 2.73 -50.43 9.41
CA THR A 119 1.49 -49.74 9.05
C THR A 119 1.26 -48.62 10.07
N SER A 120 1.45 -47.38 9.63
CA SER A 120 1.45 -46.21 10.49
C SER A 120 0.04 -45.97 11.02
N GLN A 121 -0.23 -46.41 12.24
CA GLN A 121 -1.43 -46.00 12.96
C GLN A 121 -1.45 -44.46 13.04
N GLY A 122 -2.53 -43.87 12.54
CA GLY A 122 -2.79 -42.43 12.68
C GLY A 122 -2.89 -42.03 14.16
N TRP A 123 -2.76 -40.74 14.43
CA TRP A 123 -2.83 -40.16 15.76
C TRP A 123 -3.73 -38.93 15.77
N LYS A 124 -4.28 -38.59 16.93
CA LYS A 124 -5.13 -37.42 17.11
C LYS A 124 -4.29 -36.22 17.59
N LYS A 125 -4.39 -35.07 16.94
CA LYS A 125 -3.75 -33.81 17.34
C LYS A 125 -4.81 -32.78 17.71
N SER A 126 -4.70 -32.18 18.91
CA SER A 126 -5.49 -31.01 19.31
C SER A 126 -4.85 -29.73 18.81
N LEU A 127 -5.69 -28.84 18.25
CA LEU A 127 -5.36 -27.56 17.65
C LEU A 127 -6.29 -26.51 18.28
N VAL A 128 -5.77 -25.35 18.66
CA VAL A 128 -6.58 -24.29 19.30
C VAL A 128 -6.95 -23.26 18.27
N VAL A 129 -8.24 -23.13 17.96
CA VAL A 129 -8.74 -22.06 17.09
C VAL A 129 -8.73 -20.77 17.88
N VAL A 130 -8.12 -19.75 17.30
CA VAL A 130 -7.97 -18.42 17.91
C VAL A 130 -8.66 -17.36 17.06
N GLU A 131 -9.12 -16.31 17.73
CA GLU A 131 -9.57 -15.08 17.10
C GLU A 131 -8.53 -13.98 17.32
N ILE A 132 -8.16 -13.30 16.25
CA ILE A 132 -7.23 -12.18 16.29
C ILE A 132 -8.02 -10.91 16.06
N THR A 133 -8.04 -10.06 17.08
CA THR A 133 -8.69 -8.75 17.02
C THR A 133 -7.89 -7.77 16.18
N SER A 134 -8.53 -6.68 15.73
CA SER A 134 -7.90 -5.61 14.95
C SER A 134 -6.71 -4.96 15.66
N SER A 135 -6.70 -4.97 17.00
CA SER A 135 -5.59 -4.48 17.84
C SER A 135 -4.41 -5.44 17.94
N GLY A 136 -4.52 -6.64 17.37
CA GLY A 136 -3.50 -7.69 17.40
C GLY A 136 -3.56 -8.61 18.62
N HIS A 137 -4.59 -8.51 19.47
CA HIS A 137 -4.77 -9.44 20.59
C HIS A 137 -5.36 -10.75 20.11
N VAL A 138 -4.84 -11.86 20.64
CA VAL A 138 -5.22 -13.23 20.27
C VAL A 138 -5.99 -13.87 21.43
N TYR A 139 -7.20 -14.36 21.15
CA TYR A 139 -8.07 -15.03 22.11
C TYR A 139 -8.33 -16.46 21.68
N ASP A 140 -8.21 -17.42 22.60
CA ASP A 140 -8.57 -18.81 22.38
C ASP A 140 -10.11 -18.91 22.28
N LYS A 141 -10.63 -19.45 21.17
CA LYS A 141 -12.07 -19.66 20.98
C LYS A 141 -12.49 -21.06 21.39
N TYR A 142 -11.98 -22.07 20.71
CA TYR A 142 -12.30 -23.47 20.94
C TYR A 142 -11.18 -24.37 20.41
N GLN A 143 -11.22 -25.66 20.75
CA GLN A 143 -10.25 -26.64 20.28
C GLN A 143 -10.87 -27.53 19.20
N VAL A 144 -10.06 -27.88 18.20
CA VAL A 144 -10.39 -28.80 17.13
C VAL A 144 -9.39 -29.95 17.17
N HIS A 145 -9.87 -31.15 16.86
CA HIS A 145 -9.03 -32.33 16.79
C HIS A 145 -8.97 -32.88 15.39
N LEU A 146 -7.75 -33.11 14.88
CA LEU A 146 -7.51 -33.77 13.61
C LEU A 146 -6.90 -35.15 13.80
N ALA A 147 -7.33 -36.10 12.98
CA ALA A 147 -6.68 -37.40 12.82
C ALA A 147 -5.61 -37.30 11.73
N LEU A 148 -4.34 -37.36 12.15
CA LEU A 148 -3.18 -37.24 11.28
C LEU A 148 -2.48 -38.60 11.11
N LYS A 149 -1.85 -38.80 9.96
CA LYS A 149 -1.00 -39.92 9.57
C LYS A 149 0.32 -39.36 9.06
N GLU A 150 1.32 -40.21 8.88
CA GLU A 150 2.64 -39.75 8.43
C GLU A 150 2.57 -39.05 7.07
N GLU A 151 1.74 -39.56 6.16
CA GLU A 151 1.56 -39.03 4.80
C GLU A 151 0.88 -37.66 4.71
N ASN A 152 0.01 -37.31 5.68
CA ASN A 152 -0.76 -36.06 5.66
C ASN A 152 -0.37 -35.08 6.78
N ALA A 153 0.64 -35.42 7.58
CA ALA A 153 1.17 -34.57 8.64
C ALA A 153 2.08 -33.48 8.06
N SER A 154 1.55 -32.63 7.19
CA SER A 154 2.23 -31.45 6.64
C SER A 154 1.41 -30.19 6.92
N VAL A 155 2.05 -29.01 6.95
CA VAL A 155 1.34 -27.73 7.20
C VAL A 155 0.21 -27.52 6.18
N ASN A 156 0.50 -27.69 4.89
CA ASN A 156 -0.48 -27.48 3.82
C ASN A 156 -1.67 -28.45 3.93
N SER A 157 -1.40 -29.74 4.14
CA SER A 157 -2.45 -30.75 4.31
C SER A 157 -3.30 -30.48 5.55
N VAL A 158 -2.68 -30.05 6.66
CA VAL A 158 -3.40 -29.67 7.89
C VAL A 158 -4.27 -28.44 7.65
N GLU A 159 -3.77 -27.42 6.95
CA GLU A 159 -4.56 -26.23 6.59
C GLU A 159 -5.77 -26.57 5.71
N GLU A 160 -5.59 -27.47 4.73
CA GLU A 160 -6.69 -27.95 3.89
C GLU A 160 -7.75 -28.73 4.69
N MET A 161 -7.32 -29.66 5.56
CA MET A 161 -8.24 -30.42 6.42
C MET A 161 -9.00 -29.49 7.38
N LEU A 162 -8.31 -28.49 7.95
CA LEU A 162 -8.95 -27.48 8.79
C LEU A 162 -9.91 -26.60 8.00
N LYS A 163 -9.56 -26.19 6.78
CA LYS A 163 -10.44 -25.42 5.89
C LYS A 163 -11.72 -26.18 5.59
N GLN A 164 -11.62 -27.48 5.28
CA GLN A 164 -12.77 -28.35 5.06
C GLN A 164 -13.64 -28.47 6.31
N GLN A 165 -13.03 -28.59 7.49
CA GLN A 165 -13.77 -28.76 8.75
C GLN A 165 -14.39 -27.46 9.29
N LEU A 166 -13.73 -26.31 9.07
CA LEU A 166 -14.11 -25.01 9.63
C LEU A 166 -14.89 -24.13 8.64
N GLY A 167 -14.81 -24.42 7.35
CA GLY A 167 -15.50 -23.66 6.29
C GLY A 167 -14.86 -22.31 5.94
N PHE A 168 -13.60 -22.06 6.33
CA PHE A 168 -12.88 -20.83 5.98
C PHE A 168 -11.37 -21.07 5.85
N ASP A 169 -10.69 -20.17 5.13
CA ASP A 169 -9.23 -20.22 4.99
C ASP A 169 -8.54 -19.95 6.32
N VAL A 170 -7.62 -20.85 6.68
CA VAL A 170 -6.87 -20.80 7.93
C VAL A 170 -5.38 -20.59 7.69
N CYS A 171 -4.69 -20.19 8.76
CA CYS A 171 -3.24 -20.22 8.86
C CYS A 171 -2.87 -20.86 10.21
N VAL A 172 -1.92 -21.80 10.18
CA VAL A 172 -1.43 -22.47 11.39
C VAL A 172 -0.28 -21.66 12.01
N LEU A 173 -0.38 -21.39 13.31
CA LEU A 173 0.61 -20.64 14.07
C LEU A 173 1.24 -21.48 15.18
N ASP A 174 2.48 -21.14 15.55
CA ASP A 174 3.14 -21.69 16.72
C ASP A 174 2.63 -21.05 18.03
N SER A 175 3.21 -21.47 19.17
CA SER A 175 2.87 -20.90 20.48
C SER A 175 3.28 -19.43 20.65
N LYS A 176 4.10 -18.88 19.75
CA LYS A 176 4.54 -17.48 19.72
C LYS A 176 3.72 -16.63 18.73
N GLN A 177 2.62 -17.21 18.19
CA GLN A 177 1.73 -16.59 17.21
C GLN A 177 2.44 -16.27 15.89
N LEU A 178 3.45 -17.07 15.54
CA LEU A 178 4.15 -16.95 14.26
C LEU A 178 3.63 -18.03 13.30
N PRO A 179 3.42 -17.70 12.01
CA PRO A 179 3.08 -18.70 11.00
C PRO A 179 4.09 -19.83 10.94
N ILE A 180 3.60 -21.07 10.97
CA ILE A 180 4.45 -22.24 10.80
C ILE A 180 4.72 -22.39 9.31
N ILE A 181 5.99 -22.27 8.91
CA ILE A 181 6.39 -22.38 7.52
C ILE A 181 6.44 -23.86 7.14
N SER A 182 5.85 -24.20 5.99
CA SER A 182 5.95 -25.54 5.41
C SER A 182 7.39 -25.83 5.01
N SER A 183 7.99 -26.85 5.62
CA SER A 183 9.36 -27.29 5.37
C SER A 183 9.49 -28.77 5.70
N GLU A 184 10.63 -29.38 5.38
CA GLU A 184 10.86 -30.79 5.72
C GLU A 184 10.83 -31.05 7.24
N THR A 185 11.19 -30.04 8.05
CA THR A 185 11.22 -30.15 9.51
C THR A 185 9.85 -29.94 10.18
N THR A 186 8.85 -29.46 9.43
CA THR A 186 7.45 -29.30 9.88
C THR A 186 6.53 -30.39 9.33
N LYS A 187 7.10 -31.44 8.74
CA LYS A 187 6.40 -32.64 8.28
C LYS A 187 6.52 -33.79 9.27
N GLY A 188 5.58 -34.73 9.16
CA GLY A 188 5.62 -36.02 9.82
C GLY A 188 5.28 -35.99 11.30
N SER A 189 5.23 -37.17 11.89
CA SER A 189 4.87 -37.36 13.31
C SER A 189 5.77 -36.62 14.28
N GLN A 190 7.07 -36.47 13.97
CA GLN A 190 8.05 -35.81 14.85
C GLN A 190 7.67 -34.36 15.18
N PHE A 191 7.09 -33.64 14.22
CA PHE A 191 6.60 -32.29 14.46
C PHE A 191 5.23 -32.29 15.15
N TRP A 192 4.28 -33.03 14.57
CA TRP A 192 2.85 -32.91 14.91
C TRP A 192 2.42 -33.71 16.15
N ARG A 193 3.09 -34.80 16.51
CA ARG A 193 2.79 -35.56 17.75
C ARG A 193 3.30 -34.87 19.02
N GLY A 194 4.15 -33.85 18.90
CA GLY A 194 4.68 -33.13 20.05
C GLY A 194 3.59 -32.45 20.89
N SER A 195 3.88 -32.20 22.17
CA SER A 195 3.03 -31.46 23.12
C SER A 195 2.91 -29.95 22.82
N ARG A 196 3.52 -29.49 21.72
CA ARG A 196 3.52 -28.09 21.29
C ARG A 196 2.08 -27.61 21.10
N LYS A 197 1.74 -26.46 21.68
CA LYS A 197 0.48 -25.74 21.40
C LYS A 197 0.57 -25.21 19.97
N ILE A 198 -0.43 -25.56 19.16
CA ILE A 198 -0.57 -25.10 17.78
C ILE A 198 -1.86 -24.31 17.71
N LEU A 199 -1.78 -23.09 17.20
CA LEU A 199 -2.92 -22.19 17.06
C LEU A 199 -3.39 -22.19 15.61
N VAL A 200 -4.68 -21.95 15.40
CA VAL A 200 -5.31 -21.87 14.08
C VAL A 200 -6.06 -20.55 14.00
N ALA A 201 -5.66 -19.68 13.09
CA ALA A 201 -6.28 -18.38 12.89
C ALA A 201 -6.89 -18.27 11.50
N LYS A 202 -7.89 -17.38 11.34
CA LYS A 202 -8.42 -17.03 10.01
C LYS A 202 -7.35 -16.30 9.20
N LYS A 203 -7.16 -16.68 7.94
CA LYS A 203 -6.13 -16.08 7.07
C LYS A 203 -6.32 -14.57 6.88
N CYS A 204 -7.56 -14.09 6.78
CA CYS A 204 -7.88 -12.65 6.70
C CYS A 204 -7.46 -11.86 7.95
N GLN A 205 -7.38 -12.50 9.12
CA GLN A 205 -7.00 -11.86 10.38
C GLN A 205 -5.47 -11.74 10.57
N MET A 206 -4.67 -12.38 9.71
CA MET A 206 -3.21 -12.38 9.82
C MET A 206 -2.58 -10.98 9.68
N SER A 207 -3.27 -10.06 9.01
CA SER A 207 -2.83 -8.67 8.87
C SER A 207 -2.77 -7.93 10.22
N TYR A 208 -3.56 -8.35 11.22
CA TYR A 208 -3.62 -7.71 12.53
C TYR A 208 -2.42 -8.07 13.42
N LEU A 209 -1.84 -9.27 13.28
CA LEU A 209 -0.65 -9.68 14.05
C LEU A 209 0.59 -8.83 13.74
N ARG A 210 0.72 -8.35 12.49
CA ARG A 210 1.86 -7.53 12.08
C ARG A 210 1.86 -6.14 12.69
N ARG A 211 0.71 -5.64 13.15
CA ARG A 211 0.58 -4.29 13.75
C ARG A 211 0.90 -4.28 15.24
N GLY A 212 0.66 -5.38 15.94
CA GLY A 212 0.73 -5.43 17.41
C GLY A 212 2.14 -5.35 18.00
N LYS A 213 3.19 -5.77 17.29
CA LYS A 213 4.57 -5.85 17.85
C LYS A 213 5.40 -4.58 17.66
N GLY A 214 4.83 -3.52 17.08
CA GLY A 214 5.47 -2.23 16.86
C GLY A 214 5.27 -1.19 17.98
N GLN A 215 4.75 -1.56 19.16
CA GLN A 215 4.70 -0.64 20.30
C GLN A 215 6.08 -0.45 20.95
N LYS A 216 7.01 0.17 20.20
CA LYS A 216 7.77 1.28 20.78
C LYS A 216 6.71 2.29 21.23
N ARG A 217 6.69 2.62 22.52
CA ARG A 217 5.89 3.69 23.17
C ARG A 217 4.99 4.44 22.17
N LYS A 218 3.70 4.08 22.16
CA LYS A 218 2.68 4.70 21.30
C LYS A 218 2.89 6.22 21.26
N SER A 219 3.31 6.75 20.11
CA SER A 219 3.16 8.16 19.86
C SER A 219 1.65 8.42 19.75
N ARG A 220 1.25 9.54 20.33
CA ARG A 220 -0.12 10.02 20.55
C ARG A 220 -0.90 10.33 19.25
N THR A 221 -0.32 9.97 18.10
CA THR A 221 -0.62 10.45 16.74
C THR A 221 -1.73 9.68 16.03
N GLU A 222 -1.94 8.40 16.36
CA GLU A 222 -2.98 7.57 15.72
C GLU A 222 -4.39 7.88 16.24
N ASP A 223 -4.55 8.21 17.54
CA ASP A 223 -5.83 8.67 18.10
C ASP A 223 -6.29 10.00 17.47
N ILE A 224 -5.35 10.84 17.04
CA ILE A 224 -5.64 12.16 16.46
C ILE A 224 -6.23 12.02 15.05
N LEU A 225 -5.77 11.04 14.26
CA LEU A 225 -6.29 10.79 12.90
C LEU A 225 -7.74 10.31 12.91
N ASP A 226 -8.11 9.46 13.87
CA ASP A 226 -9.49 9.00 14.04
C ASP A 226 -10.38 10.10 14.63
N GLN A 227 -9.85 10.96 15.52
CA GLN A 227 -10.59 12.09 16.06
C GLN A 227 -10.84 13.20 15.02
N LEU A 228 -9.90 13.43 14.09
CA LEU A 228 -10.07 14.36 12.96
C LEU A 228 -11.11 13.83 11.95
N LYS A 229 -11.13 12.52 11.66
CA LYS A 229 -12.19 11.92 10.82
C LYS A 229 -13.59 12.08 11.45
N LYS A 230 -13.67 12.00 12.78
CA LYS A 230 -14.92 12.17 13.53
C LYS A 230 -15.41 13.62 13.53
N MET A 231 -14.51 14.61 13.61
CA MET A 231 -14.88 16.04 13.55
C MET A 231 -15.29 16.49 12.14
N VAL A 232 -14.78 15.86 11.09
CA VAL A 232 -15.11 16.20 9.68
C VAL A 232 -16.39 15.52 9.19
N SER A 233 -16.91 14.51 9.89
CA SER A 233 -18.10 13.74 9.46
C SER A 233 -19.38 14.07 10.22
N SER A 234 -19.39 15.06 11.12
CA SER A 234 -20.63 15.51 11.77
C SER A 234 -21.23 16.69 10.99
N GLU A 235 -22.02 16.40 9.96
CA GLU A 235 -23.06 17.32 9.49
C GLU A 235 -24.22 17.28 10.49
N PRO A 236 -24.84 18.42 10.85
CA PRO A 236 -26.02 18.43 11.69
C PRO A 236 -27.24 18.02 10.86
N GLU A 237 -27.84 16.87 11.18
CA GLU A 237 -29.21 16.54 10.79
C GLU A 237 -30.13 17.45 11.62
N GLU A 238 -30.61 18.53 11.01
CA GLU A 238 -31.72 19.33 11.53
C GLU A 238 -33.05 18.69 11.10
N GLU A 239 -33.58 17.81 11.95
CA GLU A 239 -35.00 17.50 12.01
C GLU A 239 -35.43 17.54 13.48
N GLU A 240 -36.00 18.65 13.96
CA GLU A 240 -36.97 18.57 15.05
C GLU A 240 -38.17 19.49 14.82
N ASP A 241 -39.31 18.83 14.97
CA ASP A 241 -40.70 19.21 14.77
C ASP A 241 -41.22 20.12 15.89
N PHE A 242 -42.26 20.88 15.55
CA PHE A 242 -42.97 21.82 16.40
C PHE A 242 -43.68 21.12 17.58
N THR A 243 -43.53 21.65 18.79
CA THR A 243 -44.67 21.79 19.74
C THR A 243 -44.41 22.82 20.85
N GLU A 244 -45.45 23.62 21.13
CA GLU A 244 -45.46 24.83 21.96
C GLU A 244 -45.42 24.62 23.49
N ALA A 245 -44.71 25.56 24.14
CA ALA A 245 -45.02 26.28 25.41
C ALA A 245 -44.89 25.58 26.79
N PRO A 246 -44.79 26.33 27.92
CA PRO A 246 -44.12 27.62 28.16
C PRO A 246 -43.20 27.64 29.42
N PHE A 247 -42.32 28.66 29.46
CA PHE A 247 -41.40 29.11 30.54
C PHE A 247 -41.92 29.03 32.00
N PRO A 248 -41.01 29.00 33.02
CA PRO A 248 -40.45 30.26 33.55
C PRO A 248 -38.93 30.26 33.83
N ALA A 249 -38.37 31.45 33.68
CA ALA A 249 -37.00 31.86 33.95
C ALA A 249 -36.57 31.66 35.42
N LEU A 250 -35.26 31.46 35.66
CA LEU A 250 -34.56 32.10 36.78
C LEU A 250 -33.02 32.02 36.68
N LYS A 251 -32.41 33.21 36.71
CA LYS A 251 -31.13 33.60 37.35
C LYS A 251 -29.78 33.19 36.74
N GLN A 252 -29.19 34.20 36.11
CA GLN A 252 -27.76 34.50 36.07
C GLN A 252 -27.14 34.51 37.48
N SER A 253 -25.96 33.90 37.64
CA SER A 253 -24.96 34.34 38.61
C SER A 253 -23.55 34.02 38.14
N LYS A 254 -22.80 35.09 37.85
CA LYS A 254 -21.34 35.16 37.75
C LYS A 254 -20.70 34.60 39.02
N LEU A 255 -19.66 33.78 38.88
CA LEU A 255 -18.56 33.71 39.83
C LEU A 255 -17.27 33.30 39.09
N GLN A 256 -16.40 34.29 38.90
CA GLN A 256 -14.99 34.10 38.59
C GLN A 256 -14.27 33.60 39.84
N VAL A 257 -13.44 32.57 39.71
CA VAL A 257 -12.30 32.34 40.63
C VAL A 257 -11.08 31.85 39.84
N ALA A 258 -10.09 32.74 39.80
CA ALA A 258 -8.64 32.56 39.85
C ALA A 258 -7.99 31.27 39.30
N SER A 259 -7.23 31.50 38.22
CA SER A 259 -5.86 31.02 37.95
C SER A 259 -5.15 30.27 39.09
N ARG A 260 -4.72 29.05 38.79
CA ARG A 260 -3.47 28.47 39.30
C ARG A 260 -2.85 27.50 38.29
N GLY A 261 -1.74 27.97 37.71
CA GLY A 261 -0.52 27.25 37.32
C GLY A 261 -0.61 25.80 36.86
N GLY A 262 -0.31 25.60 35.58
CA GLY A 262 0.02 24.30 35.01
C GLY A 262 0.18 24.38 33.50
N VAL A 263 1.13 25.18 33.01
CA VAL A 263 1.55 25.15 31.60
C VAL A 263 2.20 23.79 31.36
N SER A 264 1.39 22.84 30.91
CA SER A 264 1.88 21.64 30.24
C SER A 264 1.77 21.90 28.75
N THR A 265 2.88 22.38 28.18
CA THR A 265 3.06 22.58 26.75
C THR A 265 2.94 21.22 26.07
N GLN A 266 1.73 20.86 25.66
CA GLN A 266 1.55 19.79 24.69
C GLN A 266 2.06 20.33 23.35
N PRO A 267 2.95 19.62 22.64
CA PRO A 267 3.29 20.02 21.29
C PRO A 267 2.01 20.00 20.46
N ASN A 268 1.74 21.12 19.81
CA ASN A 268 0.52 21.35 19.05
C ASN A 268 0.50 20.33 17.89
N THR A 269 -0.54 19.50 17.79
CA THR A 269 -0.62 18.36 16.86
C THR A 269 -0.53 18.79 15.38
N GLU A 270 -0.90 20.05 15.13
CA GLU A 270 -0.77 20.74 13.85
C GLU A 270 0.69 21.01 13.45
N GLU A 271 1.58 21.22 14.43
CA GLU A 271 3.02 21.45 14.21
C GLU A 271 3.73 20.17 13.72
N GLU A 272 3.23 18.99 14.08
CA GLU A 272 3.80 17.72 13.64
C GLU A 272 3.36 17.36 12.21
N ALA A 273 2.09 17.62 11.88
CA ALA A 273 1.57 17.45 10.52
C ALA A 273 2.24 18.39 9.50
N THR A 274 2.45 19.66 9.88
CA THR A 274 3.18 20.64 9.06
C THR A 274 4.62 20.20 8.81
N LYS A 275 5.33 19.65 9.81
CA LYS A 275 6.68 19.08 9.62
C LYS A 275 6.70 17.91 8.62
N ILE A 276 5.70 17.04 8.66
CA ILE A 276 5.59 15.91 7.70
C ILE A 276 5.39 16.44 6.29
N VAL A 277 4.45 17.36 6.08
CA VAL A 277 4.21 17.95 4.75
C VAL A 277 5.46 18.69 4.26
N GLN A 278 6.09 19.49 5.11
CA GLN A 278 7.34 20.18 4.78
C GLN A 278 8.44 19.19 4.36
N SER A 279 8.52 18.02 5.01
CA SER A 279 9.50 16.98 4.66
C SER A 279 9.26 16.32 3.30
N ILE A 280 7.99 16.21 2.87
CA ILE A 280 7.63 15.68 1.54
C ILE A 280 8.00 16.68 0.44
N PHE A 281 7.81 17.97 0.70
CA PHE A 281 8.12 19.06 -0.23
C PHE A 281 9.58 19.55 -0.09
N LYS A 282 10.55 18.63 0.01
CA LYS A 282 11.97 18.96 -0.09
C LYS A 282 12.49 18.58 -1.47
N CYS A 283 13.18 19.51 -2.13
CA CYS A 283 13.74 19.27 -3.44
C CYS A 283 14.88 18.26 -3.32
N SER A 284 14.84 17.15 -4.05
CA SER A 284 15.90 16.13 -3.99
C SER A 284 17.21 16.60 -4.62
N ILE A 285 17.19 17.73 -5.34
CA ILE A 285 18.34 18.28 -6.07
C ILE A 285 19.01 19.39 -5.27
N CYS A 286 18.28 20.44 -4.90
CA CYS A 286 18.84 21.56 -4.13
C CYS A 286 18.64 21.44 -2.60
N LEU A 287 17.99 20.36 -2.13
CA LEU A 287 17.71 20.07 -0.72
C LEU A 287 16.92 21.14 0.03
N SER A 288 16.43 22.16 -0.68
CA SER A 288 15.66 23.27 -0.15
C SER A 288 14.16 22.96 -0.15
N GLN A 289 13.39 23.73 0.62
CA GLN A 289 11.93 23.65 0.60
C GLN A 289 11.41 23.99 -0.81
N VAL A 290 10.51 23.16 -1.34
CA VAL A 290 9.95 23.32 -2.67
C VAL A 290 8.86 24.38 -2.65
N ASN A 291 8.95 25.33 -3.57
CA ASN A 291 7.86 26.25 -3.87
C ASN A 291 6.89 25.62 -4.87
N LEU A 292 5.58 25.81 -4.66
CA LEU A 292 4.61 25.41 -5.65
C LEU A 292 4.65 26.41 -6.84
N PRO A 293 4.47 25.93 -8.08
CA PRO A 293 4.25 24.54 -8.48
C PRO A 293 5.49 23.65 -8.32
N ALA A 294 5.28 22.39 -7.93
CA ALA A 294 6.34 21.39 -7.69
C ALA A 294 6.34 20.31 -8.78
N ALA A 295 7.51 19.81 -9.15
CA ALA A 295 7.64 18.71 -10.10
C ALA A 295 7.52 17.34 -9.40
N VAL A 296 6.68 16.47 -9.95
CA VAL A 296 6.47 15.08 -9.50
C VAL A 296 6.80 14.13 -10.63
N CYS A 297 7.56 13.08 -10.35
CA CYS A 297 7.87 12.07 -11.35
C CYS A 297 6.60 11.35 -11.82
N ALA A 298 6.38 11.27 -13.13
CA ALA A 298 5.24 10.55 -13.69
C ALA A 298 5.33 9.03 -13.46
N SER A 299 6.53 8.47 -13.33
CA SER A 299 6.72 7.03 -13.11
C SER A 299 6.57 6.62 -11.64
N CYS A 300 7.23 7.33 -10.71
CA CYS A 300 7.25 6.94 -9.30
C CYS A 300 6.36 7.79 -8.39
N TYR A 301 5.70 8.83 -8.92
CA TYR A 301 4.79 9.73 -8.21
C TYR A 301 5.39 10.43 -6.98
N ALA A 302 6.72 10.42 -6.84
CA ALA A 302 7.42 11.13 -5.80
C ALA A 302 7.63 12.59 -6.22
N VAL A 303 7.48 13.51 -5.26
CA VAL A 303 7.88 14.92 -5.43
C VAL A 303 9.38 14.95 -5.67
N ILE A 304 9.79 15.34 -6.87
CA ILE A 304 11.20 15.47 -7.23
C ILE A 304 11.73 16.75 -6.61
N GLY A 305 11.04 17.88 -6.82
CA GLY A 305 11.49 19.15 -6.29
C GLY A 305 11.00 20.37 -7.03
N CYS A 306 11.79 21.43 -6.96
CA CYS A 306 11.54 22.69 -7.66
C CYS A 306 11.59 22.46 -9.17
N VAL A 307 10.64 23.03 -9.91
CA VAL A 307 10.60 22.94 -11.38
C VAL A 307 11.93 23.35 -12.03
N PRO A 308 12.57 24.49 -11.66
CA PRO A 308 13.85 24.87 -12.27
C PRO A 308 14.97 23.87 -12.03
N CYS A 309 14.99 23.21 -10.86
CA CYS A 309 15.99 22.19 -10.58
C CYS A 309 15.80 20.95 -11.46
N VAL A 310 14.55 20.55 -11.70
CA VAL A 310 14.23 19.40 -12.55
C VAL A 310 14.50 19.71 -14.02
N GLU A 311 14.20 20.91 -14.48
CA GLU A 311 14.54 21.37 -15.84
C GLU A 311 16.05 21.39 -16.06
N GLN A 312 16.81 22.00 -15.15
CA GLN A 312 18.27 22.00 -15.22
C GLN A 312 18.87 20.58 -15.15
N TRP A 313 18.30 19.70 -14.33
CA TRP A 313 18.69 18.30 -14.28
C TRP A 313 18.49 17.60 -15.62
N ASN A 314 17.34 17.83 -16.26
CA ASN A 314 17.03 17.28 -17.58
C ASN A 314 17.96 17.80 -18.66
N GLU A 315 18.27 19.09 -18.65
CA GLU A 315 19.18 19.73 -19.61
C GLU A 315 20.63 19.25 -19.45
N SER A 316 21.07 18.99 -18.21
CA SER A 316 22.43 18.53 -17.92
C SER A 316 22.68 17.04 -18.23
N SER A 317 21.62 16.27 -18.46
CA SER A 317 21.70 14.82 -18.66
C SER A 317 22.00 14.51 -20.12
N THR A 318 23.27 14.25 -20.44
CA THR A 318 23.77 14.00 -21.81
C THR A 318 23.27 12.72 -22.47
N SER A 319 22.64 11.80 -21.73
CA SER A 319 22.20 10.50 -22.26
C SER A 319 20.99 9.92 -21.52
N ASP A 320 19.85 10.60 -21.69
CA ASP A 320 18.52 10.29 -21.17
C ASP A 320 18.22 11.06 -19.88
N SER A 321 17.23 11.93 -19.96
CA SER A 321 16.59 12.51 -18.79
C SER A 321 16.02 11.35 -17.96
N LYS A 322 16.67 11.01 -16.85
CA LYS A 322 16.19 10.04 -15.84
C LYS A 322 15.82 10.71 -14.52
N CYS A 323 14.68 10.34 -13.95
CA CYS A 323 14.26 10.85 -12.64
C CYS A 323 15.34 10.60 -11.58
N PRO A 324 15.73 11.60 -10.76
CA PRO A 324 16.78 11.44 -9.77
C PRO A 324 16.40 10.47 -8.63
N LEU A 325 15.11 10.16 -8.46
CA LEU A 325 14.61 9.27 -7.42
C LEU A 325 14.49 7.81 -7.89
N CYS A 326 13.85 7.57 -9.05
CA CYS A 326 13.57 6.20 -9.53
C CYS A 326 14.38 5.78 -10.77
N ARG A 327 15.11 6.70 -11.41
CA ARG A 327 15.96 6.47 -12.59
C ARG A 327 15.24 5.89 -13.82
N THR A 328 13.91 6.03 -13.91
CA THR A 328 13.07 5.48 -14.99
C THR A 328 12.97 6.44 -16.18
N THR A 329 12.00 7.36 -16.19
CA THR A 329 11.90 8.46 -17.15
C THR A 329 11.84 9.78 -16.38
N THR A 330 12.12 10.92 -17.03
CA THR A 330 11.95 12.24 -16.37
C THR A 330 10.76 13.02 -16.87
N ASP A 331 9.77 12.31 -17.41
CA ASP A 331 8.45 12.88 -17.50
C ASP A 331 8.02 13.25 -16.09
N TYR A 332 7.69 14.52 -15.90
CA TYR A 332 7.20 15.03 -14.64
C TYR A 332 5.89 15.76 -14.85
N ALA A 333 4.99 15.60 -13.89
CA ALA A 333 3.77 16.38 -13.79
C ALA A 333 3.98 17.52 -12.79
N LEU A 334 3.22 18.60 -12.96
CA LEU A 334 3.21 19.72 -12.03
C LEU A 334 2.13 19.52 -10.97
N ILE A 335 2.50 19.63 -9.70
CA ILE A 335 1.55 19.91 -8.62
C ILE A 335 1.18 21.39 -8.74
N PRO A 336 -0.09 21.74 -9.03
CA PRO A 336 -0.51 23.13 -9.14
C PRO A 336 -0.44 23.84 -7.78
N MET A 337 -0.55 25.17 -7.80
CA MET A 337 -0.71 25.97 -6.58
C MET A 337 -2.00 25.56 -5.85
N VAL A 338 -1.86 24.80 -4.77
CA VAL A 338 -2.95 24.46 -3.84
C VAL A 338 -2.78 25.32 -2.60
N ARG A 339 -3.77 26.15 -2.28
CA ARG A 339 -3.68 27.19 -1.25
C ARG A 339 -3.32 26.62 0.12
N GLU A 340 -3.90 25.48 0.47
CA GLU A 340 -3.69 24.80 1.75
C GLU A 340 -2.25 24.31 1.88
N ILE A 341 -1.69 23.73 0.81
CA ILE A 341 -0.31 23.26 0.78
C ILE A 341 0.63 24.48 0.82
N ALA A 342 0.38 25.50 0.01
CA ALA A 342 1.18 26.74 0.01
C ALA A 342 1.24 27.37 1.42
N ASN A 343 0.11 27.44 2.13
CA ASN A 343 0.07 27.95 3.51
C ASN A 343 0.92 27.11 4.48
N ILE A 344 0.85 25.77 4.40
CA ILE A 344 1.67 24.87 5.21
C ILE A 344 3.17 25.02 4.92
N LEU A 345 3.49 25.29 3.65
CA LEU A 345 4.86 25.52 3.19
C LEU A 345 5.35 26.95 3.47
N GLY A 346 4.51 27.82 4.05
CA GLY A 346 4.86 29.21 4.33
C GLY A 346 4.96 30.09 3.09
N GLN A 347 4.34 29.70 1.98
CA GLN A 347 4.32 30.43 0.72
C GLN A 347 3.20 31.47 0.73
N SER A 348 3.53 32.72 0.42
CA SER A 348 2.53 33.76 0.18
C SER A 348 1.88 33.52 -1.17
N ILE A 349 0.55 33.32 -1.17
CA ILE A 349 -0.21 33.23 -2.40
C ILE A 349 -0.49 34.66 -2.88
N PRO A 350 -0.15 35.02 -4.13
CA PRO A 350 -0.57 36.28 -4.70
C PRO A 350 -2.10 36.38 -4.64
N ARG A 351 -2.63 37.33 -3.85
CA ARG A 351 -4.07 37.65 -3.93
C ARG A 351 -4.33 38.21 -5.31
N SER A 352 -5.19 37.55 -6.09
CA SER A 352 -5.67 38.03 -7.38
C SER A 352 -6.63 39.23 -7.26
N ASP A 353 -6.46 40.08 -6.25
CA ASP A 353 -7.25 41.30 -6.05
C ASP A 353 -6.44 42.50 -6.49
N ARG A 354 -6.28 42.62 -7.81
CA ARG A 354 -6.13 43.91 -8.48
C ARG A 354 -6.93 43.83 -9.78
N ALA A 355 -8.24 43.96 -9.65
CA ALA A 355 -8.96 44.78 -10.60
C ALA A 355 -8.28 46.15 -10.53
N VAL A 356 -7.43 46.43 -11.52
CA VAL A 356 -6.97 47.78 -11.76
C VAL A 356 -8.22 48.55 -12.17
N GLU A 357 -8.77 49.31 -11.23
CA GLU A 357 -9.60 50.46 -11.58
C GLU A 357 -8.71 51.35 -12.45
N ILE A 358 -8.91 51.28 -13.76
CA ILE A 358 -8.37 52.23 -14.71
C ILE A 358 -9.15 53.51 -14.47
N GLU A 359 -8.66 54.32 -13.53
CA GLU A 359 -9.03 55.74 -13.46
C GLU A 359 -8.61 56.40 -14.78
N GLY A 360 -9.55 57.15 -15.33
CA GLY A 360 -9.53 57.65 -16.70
C GLY A 360 -8.30 58.44 -17.08
N SER A 361 -7.80 58.16 -18.28
CA SER A 361 -7.10 59.15 -19.07
C SER A 361 -7.87 59.34 -20.37
N ASP A 362 -8.64 60.40 -20.34
CA ASP A 362 -9.27 61.09 -21.44
C ASP A 362 -8.25 61.46 -22.52
N THR A 363 -8.35 60.84 -23.70
CA THR A 363 -7.90 61.44 -24.96
C THR A 363 -8.81 60.95 -26.09
N ASP A 364 -9.85 61.73 -26.36
CA ASP A 364 -10.48 61.86 -27.67
C ASP A 364 -9.43 62.14 -28.78
N THR A 365 -9.50 61.41 -29.90
CA THR A 365 -9.61 61.96 -31.29
C THR A 365 -9.17 60.96 -32.38
N ILE A 366 -10.15 60.18 -32.87
CA ILE A 366 -10.59 59.86 -34.27
C ILE A 366 -9.57 59.44 -35.40
N PRO A 367 -10.02 59.01 -36.62
CA PRO A 367 -10.02 57.62 -37.13
C PRO A 367 -9.20 57.43 -38.44
N TYR A 368 -9.22 56.23 -39.06
CA TYR A 368 -9.37 55.94 -40.51
C TYR A 368 -8.68 54.62 -40.96
N GLY A 369 -9.38 53.88 -41.84
CA GLY A 369 -8.82 52.89 -42.80
C GLY A 369 -8.79 51.45 -42.30
N ARG A 370 -9.70 50.52 -42.68
CA ARG A 370 -9.99 49.94 -44.01
C ARG A 370 -8.76 49.26 -44.63
N ALA A 371 -8.72 47.92 -44.59
CA ALA A 371 -8.47 47.07 -45.76
C ALA A 371 -8.69 45.60 -45.37
N ASP A 372 -9.55 44.95 -46.14
CA ASP A 372 -9.75 43.51 -46.21
C ASP A 372 -8.44 42.84 -46.72
N GLU A 373 -7.96 41.78 -46.06
CA GLU A 373 -7.11 40.78 -46.71
C GLU A 373 -7.50 39.38 -46.24
N GLU A 374 -8.44 38.84 -46.99
CA GLU A 374 -8.60 37.45 -47.39
C GLU A 374 -7.24 36.73 -47.46
N TYR A 375 -7.01 35.71 -46.62
CA TYR A 375 -5.92 34.76 -46.83
C TYR A 375 -6.47 33.35 -47.01
N GLN A 376 -6.09 32.82 -48.17
CA GLN A 376 -6.59 31.65 -48.88
C GLN A 376 -6.43 30.33 -48.11
N LEU A 377 -7.48 29.53 -48.23
CA LEU A 377 -7.41 28.07 -48.29
C LEU A 377 -6.50 27.65 -49.45
N GLU A 378 -5.49 26.83 -49.18
CA GLU A 378 -5.02 25.85 -50.15
C GLU A 378 -5.11 24.45 -49.54
N GLU A 379 -5.98 23.67 -50.18
CA GLU A 379 -6.04 22.22 -50.19
C GLU A 379 -4.76 21.68 -50.86
N ASP A 380 -4.22 20.57 -50.36
CA ASP A 380 -3.69 19.45 -51.16
C ASP A 380 -2.80 18.57 -50.27
N PHE A 381 -3.32 17.43 -49.81
CA PHE A 381 -2.47 16.27 -49.63
C PHE A 381 -3.17 15.01 -50.10
N ASP A 382 -2.60 14.51 -51.18
CA ASP A 382 -3.05 13.50 -52.11
C ASP A 382 -3.08 12.09 -51.47
N LEU A 383 -4.17 11.36 -51.75
CA LEU A 383 -4.35 9.96 -51.43
C LEU A 383 -3.82 9.11 -52.59
N GLY A 384 -2.60 8.61 -52.48
CA GLY A 384 -2.09 7.54 -53.35
C GLY A 384 -2.17 6.17 -52.66
N PRO A 385 -2.86 5.17 -53.23
CA PRO A 385 -2.69 3.78 -52.84
C PRO A 385 -1.58 3.13 -53.67
N MET A 386 -0.66 2.42 -53.03
CA MET A 386 0.20 1.45 -53.71
C MET A 386 0.04 0.08 -53.07
N LEU A 387 -0.68 -0.75 -53.83
CA LEU A 387 -0.51 -2.19 -54.12
C LEU A 387 0.13 -3.09 -53.06
#